data_AF-A0A924RYL7-F1
#
_entry.id   AF-A0A924RYL7-F1
#
_cell.length_a   1.000
_cell.length_b   1.000
_cell.length_c   1.000
_cell.angle_alpha   90.00
_cell.angle_beta   90.00
_cell.angle_gamma   90.00
#
_symmetry.space_group_name_H-M   'P 1'
#
loop_
_entity.id
_entity.type
_entity.pdbx_description
1 polymer ?
#
loop_
_entity_poly.entity_id
_entity_poly.type
_entity_poly.pdbx_seq_one_letter_code
_entity_poly.pdbx_strand_id
1 'polypeptide(L)'
;MADKNFIIQTEATLQSFDGITRAEVPPFFYTRLQAKINNIASPTWWQQLFTVAAKPAFSAMVLSMFLALNITAITMVLKDKKQPLAPATNQTIQGFAQEYNFSISTI
;
A
#
# COMPACT_ATOMS: atom_id res chain seq x y z
N MET A 1 46.86 -7.91 52.65
CA MET A 1 45.60 -8.63 52.33
C MET A 1 45.07 -8.34 50.93
N ALA A 2 45.33 -7.16 50.33
CA ALA A 2 44.87 -6.80 48.98
C ALA A 2 45.51 -7.63 47.84
N ASP A 3 46.80 -7.98 47.97
CA ASP A 3 47.58 -8.69 46.95
C ASP A 3 47.05 -10.11 46.64
N LYS A 4 46.65 -10.85 47.69
CA LYS A 4 46.06 -12.20 47.54
C LYS A 4 44.74 -12.18 46.74
N ASN A 5 43.96 -11.11 46.85
CA ASN A 5 42.69 -10.98 46.12
C ASN A 5 42.90 -10.72 44.63
N PHE A 6 44.03 -10.12 44.25
CA PHE A 6 44.37 -9.90 42.84
C PHE A 6 44.73 -11.22 42.17
N ILE A 7 45.59 -12.03 42.81
CA ILE A 7 46.00 -13.35 42.28
C ILE A 7 44.80 -14.27 42.07
N ILE A 8 43.84 -14.28 43.01
CA ILE A 8 42.62 -15.10 42.88
C ILE A 8 41.78 -14.66 41.67
N GLN A 9 41.66 -13.34 41.43
CA GLN A 9 40.89 -12.82 40.30
C GLN A 9 41.60 -13.08 38.96
N THR A 10 42.92 -12.99 38.92
CA THR A 10 43.69 -13.31 37.70
C THR A 10 43.59 -14.78 37.35
N GLU A 11 43.66 -15.67 38.34
CA GLU A 11 43.52 -17.12 38.13
C GLU A 11 42.09 -17.50 37.72
N ALA A 12 41.07 -16.91 38.34
CA ALA A 12 39.67 -17.10 37.93
C ALA A 12 39.41 -16.60 36.51
N THR A 13 40.07 -15.50 36.13
CA THR A 13 40.00 -14.96 34.77
C THR A 13 40.70 -15.89 33.79
N LEU A 14 41.91 -16.36 34.08
CA LEU A 14 42.63 -17.31 33.24
C LEU A 14 41.86 -18.63 33.05
N GLN A 15 41.25 -19.15 34.12
CA GLN A 15 40.41 -20.35 34.05
C GLN A 15 39.16 -20.17 33.16
N SER A 16 38.63 -18.94 33.03
CA SER A 16 37.52 -18.66 32.11
C SER A 16 37.91 -18.73 30.63
N PHE A 17 39.22 -18.63 30.32
CA PHE A 17 39.76 -18.75 28.97
C PHE A 17 40.19 -20.18 28.59
N ASP A 18 40.33 -21.09 29.56
CA ASP A 18 40.93 -22.43 29.39
C ASP A 18 40.03 -23.46 28.66
N GLY A 19 38.83 -23.04 28.23
CA GLY A 19 37.89 -23.84 27.44
C GLY A 19 37.58 -23.28 26.06
N ILE A 20 38.26 -22.19 25.65
CA ILE A 20 37.96 -21.51 24.39
C ILE A 20 38.62 -22.27 23.23
N THR A 21 37.91 -23.27 22.72
CA THR A 21 38.20 -23.86 21.41
C THR A 21 37.73 -22.90 20.33
N ARG A 22 38.41 -22.86 19.18
CA ARG A 22 37.91 -22.16 17.99
C ARG A 22 36.46 -22.60 17.75
N ALA A 23 35.53 -21.65 17.73
CA ALA A 23 34.13 -21.94 17.47
C ALA A 23 34.01 -22.48 16.04
N GLU A 24 33.92 -23.79 15.89
CA GLU A 24 33.63 -24.42 14.61
C GLU A 24 32.13 -24.35 14.35
N VAL A 25 31.79 -24.02 13.12
CA VAL A 25 30.40 -23.96 12.68
C VAL A 25 29.81 -25.36 12.84
N PRO A 26 28.65 -25.51 13.52
CA PRO A 26 28.06 -26.83 13.72
C PRO A 26 27.73 -27.48 12.36
N PRO A 27 27.81 -28.81 12.26
CA PRO A 27 27.49 -29.51 11.02
C PRO A 27 26.07 -29.13 10.55
N PHE A 28 25.91 -28.93 9.23
CA PHE A 28 24.67 -28.49 8.57
C PHE A 28 24.18 -27.07 8.89
N PHE A 29 25.00 -26.22 9.51
CA PHE A 29 24.66 -24.79 9.70
C PHE A 29 24.28 -24.12 8.37
N TYR A 30 25.05 -24.35 7.32
CA TYR A 30 24.80 -23.78 6.00
C TYR A 30 23.43 -24.21 5.46
N THR A 31 23.09 -25.49 5.57
CA THR A 31 21.80 -26.02 5.12
C THR A 31 20.63 -25.40 5.89
N ARG A 32 20.75 -25.26 7.22
CA ARG A 32 19.71 -24.64 8.06
C ARG A 32 19.57 -23.15 7.80
N LEU A 33 20.69 -22.46 7.58
CA LEU A 33 20.70 -21.04 7.21
C LEU A 33 20.02 -20.84 5.85
N GLN A 34 20.41 -21.64 4.85
CA GLN A 34 19.80 -21.60 3.51
C GLN A 34 18.30 -21.92 3.57
N ALA A 35 17.88 -22.90 4.37
CA ALA A 35 16.47 -23.23 4.55
C ALA A 35 15.68 -22.07 5.20
N LYS A 36 16.26 -21.36 6.17
CA LYS A 36 15.65 -20.15 6.75
C LYS A 36 15.52 -19.04 5.71
N ILE A 37 16.59 -18.77 4.95
CA ILE A 37 16.58 -17.73 3.90
C ILE A 37 15.53 -18.05 2.84
N ASN A 38 15.47 -19.30 2.37
CA ASN A 38 14.50 -19.72 1.36
C ASN A 38 13.05 -19.71 1.89
N ASN A 39 12.81 -20.05 3.15
CA ASN A 39 11.47 -19.95 3.75
C ASN A 39 11.01 -18.48 3.86
N ILE A 40 11.92 -17.55 4.18
CA ILE A 40 11.61 -16.11 4.20
C ILE A 40 11.44 -15.55 2.77
N ALA A 41 12.14 -16.13 1.79
CA ALA A 41 12.04 -15.81 0.37
C ALA A 41 10.89 -16.52 -0.35
N SER A 42 10.04 -17.28 0.36
CA SER A 42 8.80 -17.79 -0.21
C SER A 42 7.98 -16.59 -0.69
N PRO A 43 7.55 -16.55 -1.96
CA PRO A 43 6.95 -15.37 -2.51
C PRO A 43 5.69 -15.05 -1.70
N THR A 44 5.76 -13.97 -0.93
CA THR A 44 4.61 -13.41 -0.24
C THR A 44 3.52 -13.20 -1.28
N TRP A 45 2.27 -13.50 -0.96
CA TRP A 45 1.09 -13.28 -1.82
C TRP A 45 1.09 -11.91 -2.55
N TRP A 46 1.65 -10.87 -1.91
CA TRP A 46 1.95 -9.57 -2.52
C TRP A 46 2.89 -9.62 -3.74
N GLN A 47 4.00 -10.36 -3.68
CA GLN A 47 4.94 -10.51 -4.79
C GLN A 47 4.31 -11.25 -5.98
N GLN A 48 3.40 -12.18 -5.72
CA GLN A 48 2.61 -12.82 -6.78
C GLN A 48 1.63 -11.83 -7.43
N LEU A 49 1.00 -10.94 -6.67
CA LEU A 49 0.16 -9.88 -7.23
C LEU A 49 0.96 -8.91 -8.12
N PHE A 50 2.17 -8.52 -7.70
CA PHE A 50 3.03 -7.64 -8.51
C PHE A 50 3.54 -8.31 -9.79
N THR A 51 3.84 -9.61 -9.76
CA THR A 51 4.26 -10.33 -10.98
C THR A 51 3.11 -10.51 -11.97
N VAL A 52 1.87 -10.68 -11.50
CA VAL A 52 0.67 -10.70 -12.36
C VAL A 52 0.35 -9.30 -12.90
N ALA A 53 0.49 -8.26 -12.08
CA ALA A 53 0.28 -6.87 -12.48
C ALA A 53 1.34 -6.37 -13.48
N ALA A 54 2.57 -6.90 -13.41
CA ALA A 54 3.64 -6.60 -14.36
C ALA A 54 3.43 -7.20 -15.76
N LYS A 55 2.41 -8.05 -15.95
CA LYS A 55 2.07 -8.56 -17.29
C LYS A 55 1.41 -7.43 -18.09
N PRO A 56 1.93 -7.06 -19.28
CA PRO A 56 1.42 -5.93 -20.07
C PRO A 56 -0.08 -6.02 -20.35
N ALA A 57 -0.59 -7.23 -20.57
CA ALA A 57 -2.01 -7.49 -20.82
C ALA A 57 -2.91 -7.13 -19.62
N PHE A 58 -2.47 -7.40 -18.38
CA PHE A 58 -3.26 -7.10 -17.18
C PHE A 58 -3.29 -5.59 -16.92
N SER A 59 -2.15 -4.92 -17.05
CA SER A 59 -2.06 -3.45 -16.96
C SER A 59 -2.97 -2.76 -17.98
N ALA A 60 -2.97 -3.24 -19.24
CA ALA A 60 -3.85 -2.72 -20.29
C ALA A 60 -5.34 -2.91 -19.97
N MET A 61 -5.73 -4.07 -19.41
CA MET A 61 -7.10 -4.34 -19.00
C MET A 61 -7.56 -3.41 -17.88
N VAL A 62 -6.73 -3.24 -16.84
CA VAL A 62 -7.02 -2.35 -15.70
C VAL A 62 -7.12 -0.90 -16.19
N LEU A 63 -6.16 -0.45 -17.00
CA LEU A 63 -6.16 0.90 -17.58
C LEU A 63 -7.41 1.14 -18.43
N SER A 64 -7.78 0.18 -19.27
CA SER A 64 -8.99 0.24 -20.11
C SER A 64 -10.26 0.35 -19.25
N MET A 65 -10.35 -0.40 -18.15
CA MET A 65 -11.46 -0.32 -17.20
C MET A 65 -11.56 1.08 -16.57
N PHE A 66 -10.44 1.62 -16.08
CA PHE A 66 -10.41 2.99 -15.54
C PHE A 66 -10.81 4.02 -16.61
N LEU A 67 -10.31 3.87 -17.84
CA LEU A 67 -10.64 4.77 -18.93
C LEU A 67 -12.14 4.72 -19.27
N ALA A 68 -12.74 3.53 -19.33
CA ALA A 68 -14.17 3.36 -19.59
C ALA A 68 -15.03 4.01 -18.48
N LEU A 69 -14.64 3.87 -17.22
CA LEU A 69 -15.33 4.54 -16.10
C LEU A 69 -15.26 6.06 -16.21
N ASN A 70 -14.10 6.61 -16.57
CA ASN A 70 -13.96 8.07 -16.75
C ASN A 70 -14.75 8.57 -17.96
N ILE A 71 -14.71 7.87 -19.09
CA ILE A 71 -15.50 8.21 -20.29
C ILE A 71 -16.99 8.19 -19.96
N THR A 72 -17.48 7.14 -19.29
CA THR A 72 -18.90 7.02 -18.93
C THR A 72 -19.35 8.16 -18.01
N ALA A 73 -18.57 8.48 -16.97
CA ALA A 73 -18.85 9.63 -16.10
C ALA A 73 -18.94 10.95 -16.88
N ILE A 74 -17.99 11.22 -17.78
CA ILE A 74 -18.00 12.42 -18.63
C ILE A 74 -19.22 12.43 -19.54
N THR A 75 -19.56 11.31 -20.18
CA THR A 75 -20.72 11.23 -21.08
C THR A 75 -22.04 11.44 -20.36
N MET A 76 -22.17 11.03 -19.09
CA MET A 76 -23.35 11.32 -18.27
C MET A 76 -23.49 12.83 -18.04
N VAL A 77 -22.43 13.48 -17.54
CA VAL A 77 -22.43 14.93 -17.31
C VAL A 77 -22.71 15.73 -18.59
N LEU A 78 -22.17 15.29 -19.73
CA LEU A 78 -22.40 15.96 -21.02
C LEU A 78 -23.80 15.71 -21.58
N LYS A 79 -24.45 14.58 -21.27
CA LYS A 79 -25.84 14.32 -21.65
C LYS A 79 -26.80 15.21 -20.87
N ASP A 80 -26.55 15.42 -19.57
CA ASP A 80 -27.37 16.30 -18.73
C ASP A 80 -27.29 17.77 -19.19
N LYS A 81 -26.15 18.18 -19.78
CA LYS A 81 -25.95 19.53 -20.35
C LYS A 81 -26.63 19.77 -21.71
N LYS A 82 -27.28 18.76 -22.32
CA LYS A 82 -28.01 18.89 -23.59
C LYS A 82 -29.48 19.30 -23.44
N GLN A 83 -29.88 19.78 -22.27
CA GLN A 83 -31.10 20.60 -22.23
C GLN A 83 -30.88 21.84 -23.12
N PRO A 84 -31.82 22.17 -24.02
CA PRO A 84 -31.69 23.39 -24.81
C PRO A 84 -31.51 24.56 -23.85
N LEU A 85 -30.56 25.46 -24.15
CA LEU A 85 -30.42 26.73 -23.47
C LEU A 85 -31.70 27.55 -23.71
N ALA A 86 -32.75 27.27 -22.93
CA ALA A 86 -33.77 28.24 -22.66
C ALA A 86 -33.07 29.43 -21.98
N PRO A 87 -33.45 30.68 -22.27
CA PRO A 87 -32.80 31.85 -21.68
C PRO A 87 -32.76 31.68 -20.15
N ALA A 88 -31.55 31.51 -19.62
CA ALA A 88 -31.27 31.10 -18.23
C ALA A 88 -31.88 32.06 -17.18
N THR A 89 -32.29 33.25 -17.60
CA THR A 89 -33.02 34.23 -16.81
C THR A 89 -34.42 33.75 -16.41
N ASN A 90 -35.14 33.03 -17.27
CA ASN A 90 -36.54 32.67 -16.99
C ASN A 90 -36.67 31.41 -16.13
N GLN A 91 -35.74 30.46 -16.23
CA GLN A 91 -35.81 29.20 -15.46
C GLN A 91 -35.49 29.40 -13.98
N THR A 92 -34.54 30.27 -13.64
CA THR A 92 -34.26 30.64 -12.24
C THR A 92 -35.42 31.44 -11.66
N ILE A 93 -35.93 32.45 -12.38
CA ILE A 93 -37.08 33.25 -11.92
C ILE A 93 -38.34 32.39 -11.75
N GLN A 94 -38.59 31.43 -12.65
CA GLN A 94 -39.72 30.50 -12.51
C GLN A 94 -39.54 29.53 -11.32
N GLY A 95 -38.33 29.03 -11.07
CA GLY A 95 -38.04 28.21 -9.89
C GLY A 95 -38.26 28.97 -8.57
N PHE A 96 -37.84 30.23 -8.51
CA PHE A 96 -38.13 31.10 -7.37
C PHE A 96 -39.63 31.40 -7.24
N ALA A 97 -40.33 31.72 -8.34
CA ALA A 97 -41.76 32.02 -8.30
C ALA A 97 -42.60 30.80 -7.85
N GLN A 98 -42.20 29.58 -8.23
CA GLN A 98 -42.83 28.34 -7.79
C GLN A 98 -42.57 28.05 -6.31
N GLU A 99 -41.34 28.24 -5.83
CA GLU A 99 -40.98 28.06 -4.42
C GLU A 99 -41.75 29.03 -3.50
N TYR A 100 -41.96 30.26 -3.94
CA TYR A 100 -42.65 31.29 -3.16
C TYR A 100 -44.15 31.42 -3.48
N ASN A 101 -44.75 30.49 -4.24
CA ASN A 101 -46.15 30.55 -4.70
C ASN A 101 -46.56 31.93 -5.28
N PHE A 102 -45.64 32.64 -5.93
CA PHE A 102 -45.97 33.85 -6.64
C PHE A 102 -46.60 33.48 -7.99
N SER A 103 -47.94 33.50 -8.05
CA SER A 103 -48.64 33.49 -9.32
C SER A 103 -48.39 34.82 -10.04
N ILE A 104 -47.43 34.84 -10.96
CA ILE A 104 -47.25 35.97 -11.88
C ILE A 104 -48.45 35.95 -12.83
N SER A 105 -49.51 36.68 -12.47
CA SER A 105 -50.59 37.02 -13.38
C SER A 105 -50.08 38.07 -14.36
N THR A 106 -49.62 37.63 -15.52
CA THR A 106 -49.37 38.52 -16.67
C THR A 106 -50.70 39.08 -17.16
N ILE A 107 -50.81 40.42 -17.15
CA ILE A 107 -51.82 41.19 -17.90
C ILE A 107 -51.37 41.30 -19.36
#